data_AF-A0A9D4BCI9-F1
#
_entry.id   AF-A0A9D4BCI9-F1
#
_cell.length_a   1.000
_cell.length_b   1.000
_cell.length_c   1.000
_cell.angle_alpha   90.00
_cell.angle_beta   90.00
_cell.angle_gamma   90.00
#
_symmetry.space_group_name_H-M   'P 1'
#
loop_
_entity.id
_entity.type
_entity.pdbx_description
1 polymer ?
#
loop_
_entity_poly.entity_id
_entity_poly.type
_entity_poly.pdbx_seq_one_letter_code
_entity_poly.pdbx_strand_id
1 'polypeptide(L)'
;MRYPNDNDSQLVKRTRAEKRPRPFDILILMTIFANCVALGVYIPFPEDDSNTANHDLEQVEYVFLIIFTVETFLKIIAYGLVLHPSAYIRNGWNLLDFVIVVVGLFSVVLEQASHKPGDAHHMSGKPGGFDVKALRAFRVLRPLRLVSGVPSLHIVLNSIMKAMVPLLHIALLVLFVIIIYAIIGLELFIGRMHKTCFLVGSDLEAEEEPSPCAFSGHGRECPLNSTECRGRWEGPNGGITNFDNFFFAMLTVFQCITMEGWTDVLYWMQDAMGHELPWVYFVSLVIFGSFFVLNLVLGVLSG
;
A
#
# COMPACT_ATOMS: atom_id res chain seq x y z
N MET A 1 -67.18 -10.17 -4.73
CA MET A 1 -66.45 -9.44 -5.80
C MET A 1 -65.52 -8.44 -5.15
N ARG A 2 -64.21 -8.71 -5.15
CA ARG A 2 -63.16 -7.71 -4.90
C ARG A 2 -62.03 -8.09 -5.86
N TYR A 3 -61.85 -7.28 -6.89
CA TYR A 3 -60.84 -7.48 -7.93
C TYR A 3 -59.43 -7.48 -7.30
N PRO A 4 -58.52 -8.38 -7.70
CA PRO A 4 -57.12 -8.24 -7.32
C PRO A 4 -56.54 -6.98 -7.98
N ASN A 5 -55.89 -6.14 -7.18
CA ASN A 5 -55.30 -4.87 -7.63
C ASN A 5 -54.22 -5.10 -8.69
N ASP A 6 -54.37 -4.47 -9.86
CA ASP A 6 -53.40 -4.49 -10.96
C ASP A 6 -51.99 -4.00 -10.56
N ASN A 7 -51.89 -3.21 -9.47
CA ASN A 7 -50.64 -2.67 -8.95
C ASN A 7 -49.69 -3.73 -8.37
N ASP A 8 -50.19 -4.81 -7.76
CA ASP A 8 -49.32 -5.87 -7.22
C ASP A 8 -48.74 -6.74 -8.33
N SER A 9 -49.48 -6.94 -9.42
CA SER A 9 -48.99 -7.68 -10.59
C SER A 9 -47.91 -6.91 -11.36
N GLN A 10 -48.00 -5.56 -11.39
CA GLN A 10 -46.98 -4.66 -11.94
C GLN A 10 -45.72 -4.59 -11.06
N LEU A 11 -45.87 -4.61 -9.73
CA LEU A 11 -44.75 -4.57 -8.79
C LEU A 11 -43.93 -5.87 -8.80
N VAL A 12 -44.60 -7.03 -8.92
CA VAL A 12 -43.95 -8.34 -9.09
C VAL A 12 -43.31 -8.48 -10.48
N LYS A 13 -43.86 -7.85 -11.53
CA LYS A 13 -43.24 -7.79 -12.86
C LYS A 13 -42.02 -6.85 -12.91
N ARG A 14 -42.05 -5.72 -12.18
CA ARG A 14 -40.89 -4.82 -12.04
C ARG A 14 -39.74 -5.48 -11.29
N THR A 15 -40.03 -6.22 -10.22
CA THR A 15 -39.01 -7.00 -9.47
C THR A 15 -38.51 -8.24 -10.23
N ARG A 16 -39.27 -8.80 -11.19
CA ARG A 16 -38.79 -9.87 -12.09
C ARG A 16 -38.01 -9.37 -13.31
N ALA A 17 -38.18 -8.12 -13.73
CA ALA A 17 -37.32 -7.49 -14.73
C ALA A 17 -35.93 -7.10 -14.16
N GLU A 18 -35.70 -7.32 -12.86
CA GLU A 18 -34.57 -6.80 -12.09
C GLU A 18 -33.37 -7.77 -11.95
N LYS A 19 -33.36 -8.96 -12.56
CA LYS A 19 -32.20 -9.89 -12.37
C LYS A 19 -31.80 -10.71 -13.60
N ARG A 20 -31.70 -10.09 -14.77
CA ARG A 20 -30.81 -10.62 -15.82
C ARG A 20 -29.74 -9.57 -16.11
N PRO A 21 -28.45 -9.81 -15.77
CA PRO A 21 -27.41 -8.92 -16.25
C PRO A 21 -27.53 -8.89 -17.78
N ARG A 22 -27.51 -7.69 -18.35
CA ARG A 22 -27.56 -7.59 -19.81
C ARG A 22 -26.36 -8.40 -20.32
N PRO A 23 -26.47 -9.10 -21.46
CA PRO A 23 -25.34 -9.86 -22.01
C PRO A 23 -24.07 -9.00 -22.11
N PHE A 24 -24.25 -7.69 -22.31
CA PHE A 24 -23.22 -6.66 -22.21
C PHE A 24 -22.53 -6.61 -20.82
N ASP A 25 -23.29 -6.55 -19.73
CA ASP A 25 -22.75 -6.46 -18.36
C ASP A 25 -21.97 -7.73 -17.99
N ILE A 26 -22.44 -8.91 -18.42
CA ILE A 26 -21.72 -10.19 -18.22
C ILE A 26 -20.41 -10.19 -19.00
N LEU A 27 -20.42 -9.72 -20.25
CA LEU A 27 -19.24 -9.66 -21.09
C LEU A 27 -18.16 -8.76 -20.47
N ILE A 28 -18.53 -7.58 -19.98
CA ILE A 28 -17.60 -6.67 -19.30
C ILE A 28 -17.05 -7.31 -18.02
N LEU A 29 -17.91 -7.96 -17.22
CA LEU A 29 -17.47 -8.66 -16.02
C LEU A 29 -16.47 -9.78 -16.33
N MET A 30 -16.72 -10.59 -17.36
CA MET A 30 -15.78 -11.62 -17.82
C MET A 30 -14.47 -11.01 -18.32
N THR A 31 -14.53 -9.84 -18.97
CA THR A 31 -13.36 -9.11 -19.45
C THR A 31 -12.50 -8.60 -18.28
N ILE A 32 -13.13 -8.05 -17.23
CA ILE A 32 -12.44 -7.64 -16.00
C ILE A 32 -11.74 -8.86 -15.37
N PHE A 33 -12.44 -9.99 -15.26
CA PHE A 33 -11.86 -11.21 -14.71
C PHE A 33 -10.66 -11.71 -15.53
N ALA A 34 -10.79 -11.75 -16.85
CA ALA A 34 -9.69 -12.13 -17.74
C ALA A 34 -8.49 -11.17 -17.62
N ASN A 35 -8.73 -9.86 -17.43
CA ASN A 35 -7.66 -8.89 -17.18
C ASN A 35 -6.97 -9.12 -15.84
N CYS A 36 -7.71 -9.47 -14.78
CA CYS A 36 -7.11 -9.85 -13.49
C CYS A 36 -6.22 -11.11 -13.62
N VAL A 37 -6.66 -12.11 -14.39
CA VAL A 37 -5.85 -13.31 -14.66
C VAL A 37 -4.59 -12.95 -15.43
N ALA A 38 -4.67 -12.09 -16.45
CA ALA A 38 -3.50 -11.63 -17.20
C ALA A 38 -2.49 -10.91 -16.28
N LEU A 39 -2.96 -10.05 -15.37
CA LEU A 39 -2.11 -9.42 -14.35
C LEU A 39 -1.48 -10.44 -13.39
N GLY A 40 -2.20 -11.51 -13.03
CA GLY A 40 -1.70 -12.56 -12.13
C GLY A 40 -0.68 -13.51 -12.79
N VAL A 41 -0.71 -13.66 -14.11
CA VAL A 41 0.23 -14.49 -14.87
C VAL A 41 1.50 -13.71 -15.26
N TYR A 42 1.46 -12.37 -15.21
CA TYR A 42 2.61 -11.53 -15.52
C TYR A 42 3.78 -11.80 -14.56
N ILE A 43 4.96 -12.10 -15.11
CA ILE A 43 6.17 -12.39 -14.33
C ILE A 43 7.11 -11.18 -14.42
N PRO A 44 7.42 -10.51 -13.30
CA PRO A 44 8.43 -9.46 -13.29
C PRO A 44 9.83 -10.07 -13.36
N PHE A 45 10.66 -9.59 -14.28
CA PHE A 45 12.08 -9.92 -14.37
C PHE A 45 12.95 -8.73 -13.93
N PRO A 46 14.10 -8.97 -13.28
CA PRO A 46 15.08 -7.92 -13.01
C PRO A 46 15.71 -7.42 -14.33
N GLU A 47 16.30 -6.22 -14.30
CA GLU A 47 17.14 -5.68 -15.39
C GLU A 47 16.47 -5.48 -16.76
N ASP A 48 15.17 -5.18 -16.81
CA ASP A 48 14.41 -4.94 -18.05
C ASP A 48 14.32 -6.13 -19.02
N ASP A 49 14.64 -7.33 -18.54
CA ASP A 49 14.42 -8.55 -19.29
C ASP A 49 12.92 -8.86 -19.45
N SER A 50 12.56 -9.52 -20.55
CA SER A 50 11.20 -9.98 -20.79
C SER A 50 11.20 -11.28 -21.58
N ASN A 51 10.15 -12.09 -21.38
CA ASN A 51 9.90 -13.30 -22.16
C ASN A 51 8.82 -13.03 -23.22
N THR A 52 8.69 -13.93 -24.20
CA THR A 52 7.66 -13.82 -25.24
C THR A 52 6.24 -13.78 -24.66
N ALA A 53 6.01 -14.50 -23.55
CA ALA A 53 4.72 -14.50 -22.86
C ALA A 53 4.33 -13.12 -22.30
N ASN A 54 5.28 -12.35 -21.74
CA ASN A 54 5.04 -11.00 -21.25
C ASN A 54 4.71 -10.04 -22.40
N HIS A 55 5.35 -10.22 -23.56
CA HIS A 55 5.02 -9.43 -24.76
C HIS A 55 3.59 -9.71 -25.25
N ASP A 56 3.20 -10.99 -25.29
CA ASP A 56 1.82 -11.38 -25.64
C ASP A 56 0.81 -10.83 -24.62
N LEU A 57 1.14 -10.86 -23.32
CA LEU A 57 0.31 -10.30 -22.26
C LEU A 57 0.15 -8.78 -22.42
N GLU A 58 1.19 -8.03 -22.77
CA GLU A 58 1.11 -6.59 -23.04
C GLU A 58 0.17 -6.28 -24.22
N GLN A 59 0.22 -7.08 -25.29
CA GLN A 59 -0.71 -6.95 -26.40
C GLN A 59 -2.17 -7.21 -25.97
N VAL A 60 -2.39 -8.23 -25.14
CA VAL A 60 -3.70 -8.54 -24.57
C VAL A 60 -4.21 -7.41 -23.65
N GLU A 61 -3.33 -6.77 -22.88
CA GLU A 61 -3.68 -5.62 -22.05
C GLU A 61 -4.15 -4.41 -22.87
N TYR A 62 -3.54 -4.18 -24.03
CA TYR A 62 -3.99 -3.15 -24.96
C TYR A 62 -5.40 -3.43 -25.47
N VAL A 63 -5.72 -4.69 -25.79
CA VAL A 63 -7.08 -5.11 -26.17
C VAL A 63 -8.08 -4.84 -25.05
N PHE A 64 -7.75 -5.18 -23.80
CA PHE A 64 -8.61 -4.88 -22.65
C PHE A 64 -8.86 -3.38 -22.48
N LEU A 65 -7.83 -2.54 -22.63
CA LEU A 65 -7.98 -1.08 -22.56
C LEU A 65 -8.94 -0.55 -23.62
N ILE A 66 -8.87 -1.06 -24.85
CA ILE A 66 -9.80 -0.68 -25.92
C ILE A 66 -11.24 -1.04 -25.55
N ILE A 67 -11.50 -2.27 -25.10
CA ILE A 67 -12.84 -2.72 -24.71
C ILE A 67 -13.43 -1.80 -23.64
N PHE A 68 -12.65 -1.47 -22.60
CA PHE A 68 -13.09 -0.58 -21.53
C PHE A 68 -13.27 0.87 -21.96
N THR A 69 -12.45 1.35 -22.89
CA THR A 69 -12.59 2.70 -23.46
C THR A 69 -13.90 2.80 -24.23
N VAL A 70 -14.21 1.80 -25.05
CA VAL A 70 -15.47 1.73 -25.79
C VAL A 70 -16.66 1.67 -24.84
N GLU A 71 -16.61 0.82 -23.81
CA GLU A 71 -17.65 0.71 -22.80
C GLU A 71 -17.92 2.04 -22.07
N THR A 72 -16.86 2.73 -21.63
CA THR A 72 -16.96 4.03 -20.97
C THR A 72 -17.57 5.07 -21.91
N PHE A 73 -17.14 5.11 -23.17
CA PHE A 73 -17.66 6.02 -24.17
C PHE A 73 -19.15 5.78 -24.46
N LEU A 74 -19.57 4.51 -24.59
CA LEU A 74 -20.98 4.13 -24.75
C LEU A 74 -21.83 4.57 -23.55
N LYS A 75 -21.32 4.41 -22.31
CA LYS A 75 -22.00 4.89 -21.10
C LYS A 75 -22.11 6.41 -21.07
N ILE A 76 -21.06 7.14 -21.47
CA ILE A 76 -21.06 8.61 -21.54
C ILE A 76 -22.12 9.12 -22.53
N ILE A 77 -22.22 8.51 -23.72
CA ILE A 77 -23.23 8.87 -24.72
C ILE A 77 -24.64 8.57 -24.20
N ALA A 78 -24.84 7.42 -23.56
CA ALA A 78 -26.16 6.99 -23.09
C ALA A 78 -26.70 7.84 -21.93
N TYR A 79 -25.85 8.22 -20.96
CA TYR A 79 -26.28 8.95 -19.76
C TYR A 79 -26.06 10.47 -19.84
N GLY A 80 -25.24 10.95 -20.77
CA GLY A 80 -24.79 12.33 -20.85
C GLY A 80 -23.66 12.63 -19.85
N LEU A 81 -22.77 13.57 -20.21
CA LEU A 81 -21.53 13.83 -19.48
C LEU A 81 -21.75 14.55 -18.14
N VAL A 82 -22.44 15.71 -18.13
CA VAL A 82 -22.55 16.59 -16.94
C VAL A 82 -23.93 17.22 -16.73
N LEU A 83 -24.67 17.55 -17.80
CA LEU A 83 -25.86 18.44 -17.71
C LEU A 83 -27.17 17.77 -17.23
N HIS A 84 -27.24 16.44 -17.12
CA HIS A 84 -28.45 15.74 -16.67
C HIS A 84 -28.36 15.32 -15.18
N PRO A 85 -29.50 15.23 -14.46
CA PRO A 85 -29.52 14.75 -13.06
C PRO A 85 -28.94 13.35 -12.87
N SER A 86 -29.03 12.51 -13.91
CA SER A 86 -28.45 11.16 -14.00
C SER A 86 -27.14 11.14 -14.83
N ALA A 87 -26.37 12.23 -14.81
CA ALA A 87 -25.11 12.33 -15.55
C ALA A 87 -24.08 11.28 -15.08
N TYR A 88 -23.28 10.80 -16.03
CA TYR A 88 -22.30 9.73 -15.83
C TYR A 88 -21.31 10.02 -14.68
N ILE A 89 -20.76 11.24 -14.63
CA ILE A 89 -19.72 11.66 -13.67
C ILE A 89 -20.27 11.81 -12.24
N ARG A 90 -21.59 12.00 -12.07
CA ARG A 90 -22.21 12.18 -10.75
C ARG A 90 -22.31 10.86 -9.98
N ASN A 91 -22.23 9.72 -10.66
CA ASN A 91 -22.11 8.41 -10.02
C ASN A 91 -20.63 8.10 -9.71
N GLY A 92 -20.28 8.02 -8.43
CA GLY A 92 -18.89 7.78 -7.98
C GLY A 92 -18.26 6.51 -8.57
N TRP A 93 -19.04 5.47 -8.82
CA TRP A 93 -18.55 4.21 -9.40
C TRP A 93 -18.23 4.34 -10.89
N ASN A 94 -19.03 5.10 -11.63
CA ASN A 94 -18.74 5.42 -13.03
C ASN A 94 -17.55 6.38 -13.16
N LEU A 95 -17.38 7.29 -12.19
CA LEU A 95 -16.21 8.17 -12.11
C LEU A 95 -14.92 7.35 -11.88
N LEU A 96 -14.96 6.32 -11.03
CA LEU A 96 -13.84 5.41 -10.85
C LEU A 96 -13.48 4.71 -12.17
N ASP A 97 -14.46 4.16 -12.88
CA ASP A 97 -14.22 3.52 -14.18
C ASP A 97 -13.58 4.50 -15.18
N PHE A 98 -14.09 5.72 -15.24
CA PHE A 98 -13.56 6.79 -16.10
C PHE A 98 -12.11 7.12 -15.78
N VAL A 99 -11.78 7.33 -14.49
CA VAL A 99 -10.40 7.63 -14.05
C VAL A 99 -9.45 6.50 -14.46
N ILE A 100 -9.85 5.23 -14.28
CA ILE A 100 -9.02 4.09 -14.69
C ILE A 100 -8.80 4.07 -16.21
N VAL A 101 -9.81 4.42 -17.04
CA VAL A 101 -9.63 4.49 -18.51
C VAL A 101 -8.66 5.61 -18.84
N VAL A 102 -8.84 6.80 -18.26
CA VAL A 102 -8.02 7.97 -18.55
C VAL A 102 -6.56 7.73 -18.17
N VAL A 103 -6.29 7.18 -16.98
CA VAL A 103 -4.93 6.82 -16.56
C VAL A 103 -4.32 5.78 -17.51
N GLY A 104 -5.10 4.78 -17.92
CA GLY A 104 -4.66 3.76 -18.89
C GLY A 104 -4.32 4.34 -20.27
N LEU A 105 -5.19 5.19 -20.83
CA LEU A 105 -4.95 5.88 -22.10
C LEU A 105 -3.74 6.81 -22.02
N PHE A 106 -3.62 7.57 -20.93
CA PHE A 106 -2.50 8.47 -20.70
C PHE A 106 -1.16 7.71 -20.66
N SER A 107 -1.12 6.55 -19.99
CA SER A 107 0.06 5.68 -19.97
C SER A 107 0.48 5.25 -21.38
N VAL A 108 -0.46 4.82 -22.23
CA VAL A 108 -0.16 4.36 -23.60
C VAL A 108 0.30 5.52 -24.49
N VAL A 109 -0.35 6.68 -24.38
CA VAL A 109 0.04 7.88 -25.16
C VAL A 109 1.45 8.34 -24.81
N LEU A 110 1.83 8.33 -23.52
CA LEU A 110 3.18 8.67 -23.09
C LEU A 110 4.24 7.68 -23.59
N GLU A 111 3.93 6.38 -23.55
CA GLU A 111 4.80 5.32 -24.06
C GLU A 111 5.05 5.48 -25.57
N GLN A 112 3.99 5.73 -26.35
CA GLN A 112 4.09 6.00 -27.79
C GLN A 112 4.79 7.32 -28.12
N ALA A 113 4.56 8.37 -27.33
CA ALA A 113 5.22 9.67 -27.53
C ALA A 113 6.73 9.60 -27.27
N SER A 114 7.16 8.73 -26.33
CA SER A 114 8.56 8.49 -26.00
C SER A 114 9.28 7.63 -27.05
N HIS A 115 8.54 6.87 -27.86
CA HIS A 115 9.06 6.02 -28.94
C HIS A 115 9.29 6.76 -30.28
N LYS A 116 9.26 8.10 -30.33
CA LYS A 116 9.63 8.82 -31.57
C LYS A 116 11.10 8.53 -31.95
N PRO A 117 11.36 7.90 -33.11
CA PRO A 117 12.71 7.59 -33.57
C PRO A 117 13.28 8.87 -34.18
N GLY A 118 14.08 9.60 -33.42
CA GLY A 118 14.54 10.92 -33.88
C GLY A 118 15.81 11.43 -33.24
N ASP A 119 15.92 11.42 -31.92
CA ASP A 119 17.10 12.00 -31.27
C ASP A 119 17.78 10.98 -30.35
N ALA A 120 18.83 10.39 -30.92
CA ALA A 120 19.88 9.72 -30.17
C ALA A 120 20.47 10.71 -29.15
N HIS A 121 20.19 10.49 -27.87
CA HIS A 121 21.20 10.42 -26.81
C HIS A 121 20.49 10.09 -25.49
N HIS A 122 20.74 8.87 -25.02
CA HIS A 122 20.64 8.48 -23.62
C HIS A 122 21.52 9.45 -22.81
N MET A 123 20.93 10.50 -22.26
CA MET A 123 21.47 11.16 -21.07
C MET A 123 20.46 11.01 -19.94
N SER A 124 20.68 9.93 -19.19
CA SER A 124 20.28 9.80 -17.80
C SER A 124 20.73 11.06 -17.05
N GLY A 125 19.81 11.98 -16.75
CA GLY A 125 20.16 13.25 -16.12
C GLY A 125 19.19 14.42 -16.26
N LYS A 126 18.04 14.29 -16.96
CA LYS A 126 16.99 15.32 -16.88
C LYS A 126 15.97 14.96 -15.79
N PRO A 127 15.80 15.77 -14.73
CA PRO A 127 14.95 15.46 -13.57
C PRO A 127 13.44 15.63 -13.84
N GLY A 128 12.98 15.33 -15.06
CA GLY A 128 11.60 15.55 -15.50
C GLY A 128 11.04 14.54 -16.48
N GLY A 129 11.78 13.46 -16.80
CA GLY A 129 11.22 12.33 -17.52
C GLY A 129 10.38 11.51 -16.55
N PHE A 130 9.05 11.55 -16.70
CA PHE A 130 8.16 10.65 -15.95
C PHE A 130 8.59 9.21 -16.19
N ASP A 131 8.86 8.46 -15.13
CA ASP A 131 9.16 7.03 -15.25
C ASP A 131 7.91 6.31 -15.76
N VAL A 132 7.87 6.06 -17.06
CA VAL A 132 6.78 5.36 -17.74
C VAL A 132 6.59 3.94 -17.20
N LYS A 133 7.59 3.36 -16.52
CA LYS A 133 7.47 2.07 -15.84
C LYS A 133 6.57 2.17 -14.61
N ALA A 134 6.69 3.25 -13.82
CA ALA A 134 5.82 3.47 -12.66
C ALA A 134 4.35 3.62 -13.05
N LEU A 135 4.06 4.18 -14.24
CA LEU A 135 2.68 4.30 -14.74
C LEU A 135 2.02 2.95 -15.02
N ARG A 136 2.80 1.90 -15.33
CA ARG A 136 2.26 0.54 -15.50
C ARG A 136 1.71 -0.01 -14.17
N ALA A 137 2.19 0.45 -13.02
CA ALA A 137 1.69 0.02 -11.72
C ALA A 137 0.20 0.40 -11.53
N PHE A 138 -0.29 1.50 -12.13
CA PHE A 138 -1.70 1.88 -12.05
C PHE A 138 -2.65 0.85 -12.68
N ARG A 139 -2.16 -0.08 -13.51
CA ARG A 139 -2.95 -1.20 -14.03
C ARG A 139 -3.51 -2.08 -12.89
N VAL A 140 -2.87 -2.08 -11.71
CA VAL A 140 -3.35 -2.74 -10.48
C VAL A 140 -4.68 -2.19 -9.96
N LEU A 141 -5.12 -1.01 -10.43
CA LEU A 141 -6.42 -0.45 -10.07
C LEU A 141 -7.58 -1.05 -10.87
N ARG A 142 -7.31 -1.70 -12.02
CA ARG A 142 -8.35 -2.26 -12.91
C ARG A 142 -9.27 -3.31 -12.22
N PRO A 143 -8.78 -4.19 -11.33
CA PRO A 143 -9.63 -5.06 -10.53
C PRO A 143 -10.70 -4.32 -9.71
N LEU A 144 -10.49 -3.04 -9.35
CA LEU A 144 -11.49 -2.25 -8.64
C LEU A 144 -12.76 -2.01 -9.46
N ARG A 145 -12.72 -2.16 -10.79
CA ARG A 145 -13.92 -2.13 -11.65
C ARG A 145 -14.87 -3.30 -11.42
N LEU A 146 -14.40 -4.38 -10.79
CA LEU A 146 -15.28 -5.44 -10.34
C LEU A 146 -16.35 -4.88 -9.38
N VAL A 147 -15.96 -3.88 -8.58
CA VAL A 147 -16.86 -3.20 -7.65
C VAL A 147 -17.96 -2.47 -8.41
N SER A 148 -17.61 -1.63 -9.39
CA SER A 148 -18.59 -0.87 -10.19
C SER A 148 -19.50 -1.78 -11.03
N GLY A 149 -19.00 -2.96 -11.44
CA GLY A 149 -19.77 -3.96 -12.19
C GLY A 149 -20.69 -4.85 -11.35
N VAL A 150 -20.43 -4.99 -10.04
CA VAL A 150 -21.17 -5.91 -9.14
C VAL A 150 -21.87 -5.13 -8.03
N PRO A 151 -23.18 -4.83 -8.15
CA PRO A 151 -23.90 -3.98 -7.22
C PRO A 151 -23.91 -4.46 -5.76
N SER A 152 -23.78 -5.77 -5.52
CA SER A 152 -23.69 -6.31 -4.16
C SER A 152 -22.42 -5.85 -3.43
N LEU A 153 -21.31 -5.61 -4.14
CA LEU A 153 -20.07 -5.10 -3.55
C LEU A 153 -20.22 -3.65 -3.09
N HIS A 154 -21.06 -2.84 -3.74
CA HIS A 154 -21.36 -1.48 -3.28
C HIS A 154 -21.94 -1.48 -1.87
N ILE A 155 -22.83 -2.43 -1.55
CA ILE A 155 -23.46 -2.54 -0.24
C ILE A 155 -22.41 -2.86 0.83
N VAL A 156 -21.49 -3.78 0.52
CA VAL A 156 -20.41 -4.17 1.42
C VAL A 156 -19.45 -3.00 1.67
N LEU A 157 -18.96 -2.35 0.60
CA LEU A 157 -18.03 -1.23 0.73
C LEU A 157 -18.65 -0.01 1.41
N ASN A 158 -19.91 0.31 1.12
CA ASN A 158 -20.61 1.39 1.84
C ASN A 158 -20.74 1.08 3.33
N SER A 159 -20.90 -0.19 3.70
CA SER A 159 -20.90 -0.62 5.09
C SER A 159 -19.53 -0.43 5.73
N ILE A 160 -18.44 -0.80 5.03
CA ILE A 160 -17.06 -0.59 5.48
C ILE A 160 -16.77 0.91 5.67
N MET A 161 -17.13 1.74 4.69
CA MET A 161 -16.91 3.20 4.77
C MET A 161 -17.66 3.83 5.94
N LYS A 162 -18.86 3.35 6.26
CA LYS A 162 -19.60 3.80 7.46
C LYS A 162 -18.92 3.36 8.76
N ALA A 163 -18.39 2.14 8.81
CA ALA A 163 -17.66 1.62 9.97
C ALA A 163 -16.29 2.28 10.17
N MET A 164 -15.68 2.83 9.11
CA MET A 164 -14.37 3.48 9.19
C MET A 164 -14.41 4.84 9.91
N VAL A 165 -15.51 5.59 9.79
CA VAL A 165 -15.64 6.92 10.42
C VAL A 165 -15.39 6.91 11.93
N PRO A 166 -16.03 6.04 12.74
CA PRO A 166 -15.75 6.00 14.19
C PRO A 166 -14.31 5.53 14.50
N LEU A 167 -13.73 4.67 13.66
CA LEU A 167 -12.34 4.22 13.82
C LEU A 167 -11.31 5.32 13.56
N LEU A 168 -11.65 6.36 12.78
CA LEU A 168 -10.75 7.48 12.50
C LEU A 168 -10.35 8.22 13.78
N HIS A 169 -11.27 8.37 14.75
CA HIS A 169 -10.96 9.01 16.03
C HIS A 169 -9.96 8.19 16.85
N ILE A 170 -10.09 6.87 16.84
CA ILE A 170 -9.13 5.98 17.49
C ILE A 170 -7.78 6.08 16.76
N ALA A 171 -7.77 6.00 15.44
CA ALA A 171 -6.54 6.11 14.64
C ALA A 171 -5.77 7.42 14.93
N LEU A 172 -6.48 8.55 15.09
CA LEU A 172 -5.85 9.82 15.49
C LEU A 172 -5.23 9.76 16.90
N LEU A 173 -5.89 9.09 17.84
CA LEU A 173 -5.34 8.86 19.19
C LEU A 173 -4.08 7.98 19.12
N VAL A 174 -4.11 6.88 18.36
CA VAL A 174 -2.92 6.01 18.15
C VAL A 174 -1.77 6.80 17.56
N LEU A 175 -2.04 7.59 16.52
CA LEU A 175 -1.04 8.44 15.88
C LEU A 175 -0.40 9.41 16.88
N PHE A 176 -1.21 10.01 17.77
CA PHE A 176 -0.68 10.90 18.80
C PHE A 176 0.21 10.17 19.82
N VAL A 177 -0.16 8.96 20.24
CA VAL A 177 0.68 8.12 21.10
C VAL A 177 1.99 7.77 20.40
N ILE A 178 1.94 7.38 19.13
CA ILE A 178 3.14 7.11 18.32
C ILE A 178 4.06 8.34 18.29
N ILE A 179 3.52 9.54 18.05
CA ILE A 179 4.31 10.78 18.01
C ILE A 179 4.98 11.05 19.35
N ILE A 180 4.27 10.89 20.47
CA ILE A 180 4.84 11.10 21.80
C ILE A 180 6.01 10.14 22.04
N TYR A 181 5.81 8.84 21.82
CA TYR A 181 6.87 7.85 22.02
C TYR A 181 8.02 8.05 21.03
N ALA A 182 7.75 8.45 19.78
CA ALA A 182 8.80 8.75 18.81
C ALA A 182 9.69 9.90 19.26
N ILE A 183 9.12 10.99 19.81
CA ILE A 183 9.90 12.12 20.34
C ILE A 183 10.71 11.69 21.57
N ILE A 184 10.09 10.95 22.49
CA ILE A 184 10.79 10.43 23.69
C ILE A 184 11.95 9.51 23.27
N GLY A 185 11.71 8.57 22.35
CA GLY A 185 12.71 7.65 21.84
C GLY A 185 13.84 8.37 21.10
N LEU A 186 13.51 9.36 20.27
CA LEU A 186 14.50 10.22 19.59
C LEU A 186 15.43 10.88 20.60
N GLU A 187 14.89 11.56 21.62
CA GLU A 187 15.72 12.25 22.63
C GLU A 187 16.54 11.28 23.49
N LEU A 188 16.00 10.10 23.80
CA LEU A 188 16.70 9.11 24.65
C LEU A 188 17.78 8.33 23.88
N PHE A 189 17.56 8.05 22.60
CA PHE A 189 18.28 7.00 21.88
C PHE A 189 19.01 7.47 20.61
N ILE A 190 18.99 8.77 20.31
CA ILE A 190 19.69 9.34 19.16
C ILE A 190 21.16 8.91 19.10
N GLY A 191 21.57 8.44 17.93
CA GLY A 191 22.93 8.07 17.57
C GLY A 191 23.46 6.80 18.24
N ARG A 192 22.66 6.09 19.05
CA ARG A 192 23.14 4.96 19.86
C ARG A 192 23.40 3.68 19.06
N MET A 193 22.70 3.48 17.94
CA MET A 193 22.75 2.23 17.17
C MET A 193 23.77 2.19 16.02
N HIS A 194 24.73 3.11 15.94
CA HIS A 194 25.67 3.22 14.80
C HIS A 194 27.03 2.50 14.98
N LYS A 195 27.12 1.63 15.98
CA LYS A 195 28.36 0.92 16.33
C LYS A 195 28.11 -0.58 16.28
N THR A 196 28.95 -1.31 15.58
CA THR A 196 28.95 -2.78 15.56
C THR A 196 30.38 -3.30 15.64
N CYS A 197 30.52 -4.62 15.77
CA CYS A 197 31.81 -5.30 15.88
C CYS A 197 32.42 -5.51 14.50
N PHE A 198 33.61 -4.95 14.28
CA PHE A 198 34.40 -5.15 13.07
C PHE A 198 35.65 -5.99 13.38
N LEU A 199 36.14 -6.73 12.39
CA LEU A 199 37.44 -7.39 12.48
C LEU A 199 38.57 -6.34 12.51
N VAL A 200 39.50 -6.46 13.46
CA VAL A 200 40.61 -5.52 13.64
C VAL A 200 41.42 -5.42 12.35
N GLY A 201 41.59 -4.19 11.84
CA GLY A 201 42.34 -3.92 10.61
C GLY A 201 41.57 -4.15 9.30
N SER A 202 40.27 -4.47 9.33
CA SER A 202 39.41 -4.49 8.14
C SER A 202 38.09 -3.73 8.36
N ASP A 203 37.34 -3.55 7.27
CA ASP A 203 35.98 -2.99 7.28
C ASP A 203 34.91 -4.10 7.16
N LEU A 204 35.29 -5.34 7.46
CA LEU A 204 34.37 -6.48 7.48
C LEU A 204 33.70 -6.57 8.86
N GLU A 205 32.38 -6.62 8.85
CA GLU A 205 31.56 -6.91 10.02
C GLU A 205 31.92 -8.32 10.54
N ALA A 206 32.07 -8.45 11.86
CA ALA A 206 32.54 -9.69 12.48
C ALA A 206 31.44 -10.76 12.60
N GLU A 207 30.18 -10.36 12.47
CA GLU A 207 29.00 -11.19 12.66
C GLU A 207 28.13 -11.12 11.39
N GLU A 208 27.47 -12.25 11.03
CA GLU A 208 26.57 -12.32 9.86
C GLU A 208 25.29 -11.51 10.08
N GLU A 209 24.82 -11.45 11.32
CA GLU A 209 23.71 -10.59 11.77
C GLU A 209 24.27 -9.53 12.73
N PRO A 210 24.74 -8.38 12.22
CA PRO A 210 25.38 -7.36 13.04
C PRO A 210 24.38 -6.76 14.03
N SER A 211 24.79 -6.66 15.29
CA SER A 211 24.05 -5.97 16.33
C SER A 211 24.84 -4.76 16.87
N PRO A 212 24.18 -3.85 17.61
CA PRO A 212 24.88 -2.76 18.27
C PRO A 212 25.96 -3.25 19.26
N CYS A 213 27.01 -2.46 19.45
CA CYS A 213 28.01 -2.67 20.48
C CYS A 213 28.34 -1.37 21.23
N ALA A 214 28.91 -1.52 22.42
CA ALA A 214 29.45 -0.43 23.21
C ALA A 214 30.97 -0.54 23.35
N PHE A 215 31.67 0.60 23.22
CA PHE A 215 33.14 0.67 23.39
C PHE A 215 33.57 0.51 24.86
N SER A 216 32.72 0.96 25.78
CA SER A 216 32.93 0.88 27.23
C SER A 216 31.62 1.24 27.94
N GLY A 217 31.22 0.48 28.95
CA GLY A 217 30.04 0.79 29.78
C GLY A 217 29.12 -0.40 29.98
N HIS A 218 27.82 -0.14 30.10
CA HIS A 218 26.78 -1.14 30.39
C HIS A 218 26.23 -1.86 29.15
N GLY A 219 26.70 -1.53 27.95
CA GLY A 219 26.28 -2.16 26.69
C GLY A 219 27.09 -3.42 26.37
N ARG A 220 26.75 -4.08 25.26
CA ARG A 220 27.40 -5.30 24.80
C ARG A 220 28.82 -5.04 24.30
N GLU A 221 29.76 -5.83 24.79
CA GLU A 221 31.14 -5.89 24.27
C GLU A 221 31.25 -6.92 23.15
N CYS A 222 32.20 -6.72 22.23
CA CYS A 222 32.43 -7.65 21.14
C CYS A 222 33.03 -8.97 21.66
N PRO A 223 32.37 -10.13 21.46
CA PRO A 223 32.77 -11.38 22.11
C PRO A 223 33.94 -12.09 21.43
N LEU A 224 34.24 -11.76 20.17
CA LEU A 224 35.23 -12.45 19.36
C LEU A 224 36.62 -11.85 19.55
N ASN A 225 37.64 -12.71 19.67
CA ASN A 225 39.03 -12.28 19.65
C ASN A 225 39.32 -11.56 18.32
N SER A 226 40.18 -10.53 18.36
CA SER A 226 40.52 -9.68 17.21
C SER A 226 39.33 -8.92 16.58
N THR A 227 38.32 -8.59 17.38
CA THR A 227 37.25 -7.65 16.98
C THR A 227 37.32 -6.36 17.78
N GLU A 228 36.89 -5.26 17.18
CA GLU A 228 36.76 -3.97 17.84
C GLU A 228 35.39 -3.33 17.55
N CYS A 229 34.81 -2.70 18.57
CA CYS A 229 33.57 -1.96 18.43
C CYS A 229 33.85 -0.61 17.76
N ARG A 230 33.42 -0.45 16.51
CA ARG A 230 33.70 0.76 15.71
C ARG A 230 32.39 1.43 15.28
N GLY A 231 32.39 2.76 15.31
CA GLY A 231 31.33 3.56 14.68
C GLY A 231 31.59 3.64 13.18
N ARG A 232 30.76 2.96 12.38
CA ARG A 232 30.65 3.12 10.91
C ARG A 232 29.49 2.30 10.35
N TRP A 233 28.62 1.79 11.22
CA TRP A 233 27.54 0.92 10.83
C TRP A 233 26.30 1.75 10.56
N GLU A 234 25.58 1.44 9.49
CA GLU A 234 24.33 2.12 9.14
C GLU A 234 23.24 1.89 10.19
N GLY A 235 23.36 0.82 10.98
CA GLY A 235 22.42 0.42 12.01
C GLY A 235 21.60 -0.81 11.60
N PRO A 236 20.75 -1.33 12.51
CA PRO A 236 19.97 -2.52 12.23
C PRO A 236 19.05 -2.34 11.01
N ASN A 237 18.81 -3.43 10.27
CA ASN A 237 17.98 -3.44 9.05
C ASN A 237 18.41 -2.41 7.98
N GLY A 238 19.73 -2.26 7.75
CA GLY A 238 20.26 -1.29 6.78
C GLY A 238 19.98 0.16 7.20
N GLY A 239 20.00 0.43 8.50
CA GLY A 239 19.74 1.75 9.05
C GLY A 239 18.28 2.22 9.00
N ILE A 240 17.31 1.33 8.78
CA ILE A 240 15.88 1.71 8.79
C ILE A 240 15.33 1.82 10.22
N THR A 241 15.71 0.88 11.09
CA THR A 241 15.22 0.81 12.47
C THR A 241 16.17 1.54 13.41
N ASN A 242 15.93 2.84 13.60
CA ASN A 242 16.73 3.72 14.44
C ASN A 242 15.88 4.85 15.06
N PHE A 243 16.50 5.64 15.94
CA PHE A 243 15.91 6.80 16.60
C PHE A 243 16.68 8.09 16.28
N ASP A 244 17.22 8.23 15.06
CA ASP A 244 18.07 9.38 14.72
C ASP A 244 17.30 10.53 14.09
N ASN A 245 16.16 10.22 13.48
CA ASN A 245 15.26 11.20 12.88
C ASN A 245 13.83 10.91 13.33
N PHE A 246 13.02 11.96 13.40
CA PHE A 246 11.63 11.87 13.81
C PHE A 246 10.83 10.81 13.02
N PHE A 247 11.01 10.73 11.70
CA PHE A 247 10.29 9.76 10.87
C PHE A 247 10.74 8.30 11.08
N PHE A 248 12.04 8.05 11.25
CA PHE A 248 12.54 6.70 11.55
C PHE A 248 12.18 6.25 12.97
N ALA A 249 12.21 7.17 13.94
CA ALA A 249 11.71 6.92 15.28
C ALA A 249 10.21 6.58 15.25
N MET A 250 9.41 7.31 14.48
CA MET A 250 7.98 7.04 14.28
C MET A 250 7.74 5.65 13.66
N LEU A 251 8.51 5.28 12.63
CA LEU A 251 8.42 3.97 11.98
C LEU A 251 8.78 2.83 12.94
N THR A 252 9.88 2.99 13.69
CA THR A 252 10.35 2.01 14.68
C THR A 252 9.33 1.84 15.81
N VAL A 253 8.74 2.94 16.29
CA VAL A 253 7.66 2.90 17.29
C VAL A 253 6.41 2.22 16.74
N PHE A 254 6.03 2.51 15.48
CA PHE A 254 4.90 1.85 14.83
C PHE A 254 5.13 0.33 14.72
N GLN A 255 6.30 -0.11 14.27
CA GLN A 255 6.69 -1.52 14.25
C GLN A 255 6.54 -2.15 15.64
N CYS A 256 7.05 -1.49 16.70
CA CYS A 256 6.93 -1.99 18.06
C CYS A 256 5.46 -2.12 18.54
N ILE A 257 4.59 -1.16 18.21
CA ILE A 257 3.16 -1.20 18.57
C ILE A 257 2.43 -2.34 17.86
N THR A 258 2.83 -2.70 16.64
CA THR A 258 2.28 -3.86 15.92
C THR A 258 2.69 -5.21 16.50
N MET A 259 3.49 -5.22 17.57
CA MET A 259 4.01 -6.41 18.26
C MET A 259 4.90 -7.31 17.38
N GLU A 260 5.46 -6.75 16.31
CA GLU A 260 6.36 -7.45 15.40
C GLU A 260 7.76 -6.87 15.57
N GLY A 261 8.77 -7.72 15.82
CA GLY A 261 10.16 -7.31 16.01
C GLY A 261 10.47 -6.38 17.21
N TRP A 262 9.50 -6.11 18.10
CA TRP A 262 9.69 -5.14 19.20
C TRP A 262 10.76 -5.56 20.21
N THR A 263 10.92 -6.87 20.44
CA THR A 263 11.97 -7.42 21.30
C THR A 263 13.35 -7.23 20.68
N ASP A 264 13.46 -7.28 19.35
CA ASP A 264 14.73 -7.12 18.64
C ASP A 264 15.21 -5.68 18.80
N VAL A 265 14.31 -4.70 18.61
CA VAL A 265 14.62 -3.28 18.85
C VAL A 265 15.00 -3.02 20.31
N LEU A 266 14.31 -3.67 21.26
CA LEU A 266 14.67 -3.61 22.68
C LEU A 266 16.09 -4.15 22.92
N TYR A 267 16.41 -5.33 22.39
CA TYR A 267 17.71 -5.96 22.58
C TYR A 267 18.83 -5.19 21.90
N TRP A 268 18.61 -4.66 20.69
CA TRP A 268 19.57 -3.75 20.04
C TRP A 268 19.83 -2.51 20.88
N MET A 269 18.80 -1.92 21.50
CA MET A 269 19.01 -0.79 22.39
C MET A 269 19.78 -1.19 23.66
N GLN A 270 19.48 -2.35 24.24
CA GLN A 270 20.21 -2.86 25.40
C GLN A 270 21.69 -3.13 25.06
N ASP A 271 21.97 -3.71 23.91
CA ASP A 271 23.32 -3.93 23.42
C ASP A 271 24.07 -2.59 23.21
N ALA A 272 23.37 -1.53 22.78
CA ALA A 272 23.95 -0.21 22.54
C ALA A 272 24.25 0.61 23.81
N MET A 273 23.36 0.60 24.81
CA MET A 273 23.44 1.50 25.98
C MET A 273 23.26 0.84 27.35
N GLY A 274 22.98 -0.47 27.38
CA GLY A 274 22.76 -1.26 28.58
C GLY A 274 21.30 -1.47 28.95
N HIS A 275 21.07 -2.30 29.97
CA HIS A 275 19.75 -2.83 30.29
C HIS A 275 18.84 -1.90 31.11
N GLU A 276 19.33 -0.81 31.69
CA GLU A 276 18.62 -0.09 32.77
C GLU A 276 17.39 0.72 32.31
N LEU A 277 17.50 1.45 31.19
CA LEU A 277 16.45 2.34 30.68
C LEU A 277 15.58 1.76 29.56
N PRO A 278 16.12 0.99 28.58
CA PRO A 278 15.35 0.60 27.41
C PRO A 278 14.10 -0.22 27.71
N TRP A 279 14.17 -1.15 28.68
CA TRP A 279 13.02 -2.02 29.00
C TRP A 279 11.81 -1.23 29.48
N VAL A 280 12.01 -0.15 30.27
CA VAL A 280 10.91 0.70 30.74
C VAL A 280 10.19 1.33 29.56
N TYR A 281 10.96 1.87 28.60
CA TYR A 281 10.42 2.48 27.39
C TYR A 281 9.65 1.47 26.54
N PHE A 282 10.25 0.34 26.16
CA PHE A 282 9.63 -0.61 25.24
C PHE A 282 8.46 -1.39 25.88
N VAL A 283 8.56 -1.77 27.16
CA VAL A 283 7.46 -2.46 27.85
C VAL A 283 6.27 -1.52 28.05
N SER A 284 6.51 -0.26 28.44
CA SER A 284 5.41 0.73 28.55
C SER A 284 4.79 1.02 27.18
N LEU A 285 5.60 1.12 26.12
CA LEU A 285 5.12 1.27 24.74
C LEU A 285 4.20 0.12 24.31
N VAL A 286 4.56 -1.13 24.59
CA VAL A 286 3.73 -2.29 24.22
C VAL A 286 2.42 -2.30 25.02
N ILE A 287 2.48 -2.02 26.33
CA ILE A 287 1.29 -2.00 27.20
C ILE A 287 0.31 -0.88 26.80
N PHE A 288 0.79 0.36 26.70
CA PHE A 288 -0.05 1.53 26.42
C PHE A 288 -0.31 1.75 24.92
N GLY A 289 0.61 1.35 24.05
CA GLY A 289 0.50 1.53 22.61
C GLY A 289 -0.26 0.41 21.93
N SER A 290 -0.08 -0.85 22.36
CA SER A 290 -0.69 -2.00 21.67
C SER A 290 -1.95 -2.51 22.37
N PHE A 291 -1.87 -2.90 23.64
CA PHE A 291 -3.03 -3.48 24.33
C PHE A 291 -4.17 -2.48 24.53
N PHE A 292 -3.86 -1.23 24.88
CA PHE A 292 -4.88 -0.19 25.00
C PHE A 292 -5.57 0.10 23.66
N VAL A 293 -4.81 0.17 22.57
CA VAL A 293 -5.35 0.44 21.23
C VAL A 293 -6.21 -0.71 20.73
N LEU A 294 -5.75 -1.95 20.89
CA LEU A 294 -6.54 -3.13 20.55
C LEU A 294 -7.88 -3.14 21.31
N ASN A 295 -7.85 -2.84 22.61
CA ASN A 295 -9.07 -2.79 23.43
C ASN A 295 -10.02 -1.67 22.99
N LEU A 296 -9.51 -0.50 22.60
CA LEU A 296 -10.33 0.59 22.08
C LEU A 296 -10.97 0.23 20.73
N VAL A 297 -10.21 -0.37 19.82
CA VAL A 297 -10.72 -0.80 18.51
C VAL A 297 -11.81 -1.87 18.70
N LEU A 298 -11.58 -2.88 19.54
CA LEU A 298 -12.58 -3.91 19.86
C LEU A 298 -13.81 -3.30 20.55
N GLY A 299 -13.63 -2.31 21.42
CA GLY A 299 -14.71 -1.58 22.08
C GLY A 299 -15.60 -0.84 21.08
N VAL A 300 -15.00 -0.17 20.08
CA VAL A 300 -15.76 0.56 19.05
C VAL A 300 -16.40 -0.37 18.02
N LEU A 301 -15.79 -1.53 17.73
CA LEU A 301 -16.40 -2.52 16.83
C LEU A 301 -17.55 -3.31 17.47
N SER A 302 -17.61 -3.36 18.81
CA SER A 302 -18.65 -4.09 19.55
C SER A 302 -19.87 -3.23 19.90
N GLY A 303 -19.80 -1.91 19.75
CA GLY A 303 -20.92 -0.97 19.94
C GLY A 303 -21.59 -0.57 18.65
#